data_AF-A0A5K1E8M7-F1
#
_entry.id   AF-A0A5K1E8M7-F1
#
_cell.length_a   1.000
_cell.length_b   1.000
_cell.length_c   1.000
_cell.angle_alpha   90.00
_cell.angle_beta   90.00
_cell.angle_gamma   90.00
#
_symmetry.space_group_name_H-M   'P 1'
#
loop_
_entity.id
_entity.type
_entity.pdbx_description
1 polymer ?
#
loop_
_entity_poly.entity_id
_entity_poly.type
_entity_poly.pdbx_seq_one_letter_code
_entity_poly.pdbx_strand_id
1 'polypeptide(L)' 'SVASELGIQAMPTFLLFKGGNQVDKVVGAKKDELEKKILSHMG' A
#
# COMPACT_ATOMS: atom_id res chain seq x y z
N SER A 1 -6.10 17.13 0.85
CA SER A 1 -5.33 16.26 1.77
C SER A 1 -4.90 15.05 0.98
N VAL A 2 -3.68 14.54 1.24
CA VAL A 2 -3.08 13.43 0.48
C VAL A 2 -4.02 12.21 0.36
N ALA A 3 -4.83 11.95 1.40
CA ALA A 3 -5.79 10.85 1.41
C ALA A 3 -6.90 10.99 0.35
N SER A 4 -7.42 12.20 0.13
CA SER A 4 -8.47 12.46 -0.85
C SER A 4 -7.94 12.41 -2.28
N GLU A 5 -6.71 12.87 -2.51
CA GLU A 5 -6.03 12.83 -3.81
C GLU A 5 -5.69 11.39 -4.25
N LEU A 6 -5.57 10.46 -3.29
CA LEU A 6 -5.26 9.04 -3.53
C LEU A 6 -6.50 8.11 -3.48
N GLY A 7 -7.71 8.70 -3.40
CA GLY A 7 -8.98 7.98 -3.40
C GLY A 7 -9.16 7.03 -2.20
N ILE A 8 -8.58 7.37 -1.04
CA ILE A 8 -8.65 6.52 0.16
C ILE A 8 -10.02 6.72 0.82
N GLN A 9 -10.94 5.78 0.56
CA GLN A 9 -12.29 5.74 1.17
C GLN A 9 -12.37 4.85 2.41
N ALA A 10 -11.42 3.93 2.60
CA ALA A 10 -11.34 3.02 3.72
C ALA A 10 -9.97 3.12 4.42
N MET A 11 -10.00 3.29 5.74
CA MET A 11 -8.80 3.38 6.59
C MET A 11 -8.61 2.07 7.38
N PRO A 12 -7.37 1.63 7.61
CA PRO A 12 -6.11 2.16 7.08
C PRO A 12 -5.86 1.78 5.61
N THR A 13 -5.00 2.51 4.90
CA THR A 13 -4.49 2.14 3.56
C THR A 13 -2.96 2.26 3.56
N PHE A 14 -2.28 1.23 3.05
CA PHE A 14 -0.83 1.17 2.91
C PHE A 14 -0.45 1.24 1.43
N LEU A 15 0.54 2.06 1.08
CA LEU A 15 1.08 2.20 -0.27
C LEU A 15 2.54 1.76 -0.26
N LEU A 16 2.93 0.92 -1.21
CA LEU A 16 4.29 0.42 -1.35
C LEU A 16 4.96 1.14 -2.52
N PHE A 17 6.19 1.64 -2.29
CA PHE A 17 6.99 2.35 -3.27
C PHE A 17 8.34 1.68 -3.46
N LYS A 18 8.84 1.66 -4.70
CA LYS A 18 10.20 1.19 -5.05
C LYS A 18 10.80 2.15 -6.07
N GLY A 19 11.99 2.69 -5.78
CA GLY A 19 12.67 3.64 -6.65
C GLY A 19 11.86 4.91 -6.94
N GLY A 20 11.06 5.38 -5.99
CA GLY A 20 10.20 6.57 -6.15
C GLY A 20 8.86 6.31 -6.86
N ASN A 21 8.64 5.12 -7.40
CA ASN A 21 7.38 4.76 -8.07
C ASN A 21 6.50 3.88 -7.17
N GLN A 22 5.19 4.09 -7.23
CA GLN A 22 4.23 3.23 -6.53
C GLN A 22 4.16 1.87 -7.21
N VAL A 23 4.42 0.81 -6.45
CA VAL A 23 4.40 -0.58 -6.94
C VAL A 23 3.20 -1.37 -6.42
N ASP A 24 2.62 -0.97 -5.28
CA ASP A 24 1.47 -1.66 -4.73
C ASP A 24 0.62 -0.82 -3.76
N LYS A 25 -0.59 -1.29 -3.46
CA LYS A 25 -1.56 -0.71 -2.51
C LYS A 25 -2.30 -1.81 -1.75
N VAL A 26 -2.41 -1.65 -0.43
CA VAL A 26 -3.23 -2.48 0.47
C VAL A 26 -4.27 -1.60 1.14
N VAL A 27 -5.54 -1.94 0.99
CA VAL A 27 -6.66 -1.22 1.61
C VAL A 27 -7.23 -2.06 2.75
N GLY A 28 -7.38 -1.44 3.92
CA GLY A 28 -7.86 -2.05 5.16
C GLY A 28 -6.73 -2.65 6.03
N ALA A 29 -7.11 -3.12 7.21
CA ALA A 29 -6.20 -3.76 8.17
C ALA A 29 -5.92 -5.23 7.80
N LYS A 30 -5.26 -5.46 6.65
CA LYS A 30 -4.94 -6.81 6.15
C LYS A 30 -3.45 -7.13 6.31
N LYS A 31 -3.09 -7.64 7.49
CA LYS A 31 -1.69 -7.91 7.85
C LYS A 31 -1.01 -8.93 6.92
N ASP A 32 -1.67 -10.06 6.66
CA ASP A 32 -1.09 -11.13 5.82
C ASP A 32 -0.88 -10.68 4.37
N GLU A 33 -1.79 -9.85 3.83
CA GLU A 33 -1.69 -9.31 2.48
C GLU A 33 -0.53 -8.31 2.37
N LEU A 34 -0.36 -7.48 3.41
CA LEU A 34 0.76 -6.54 3.52
C LEU A 34 2.10 -7.27 3.57
N GLU A 35 2.24 -8.28 4.43
CA GLU A 35 3.48 -9.06 4.55
C GLU A 35 3.84 -9.76 3.22
N LYS A 36 2.86 -10.39 2.55
CA LYS A 36 3.08 -11.02 1.24
C LYS A 36 3.55 -10.03 0.17
N LYS A 37 2.93 -8.85 0.10
CA LYS A 37 3.32 -7.82 -0.87
C LYS A 37 4.72 -7.28 -0.59
N ILE A 38 5.06 -7.07 0.69
CA ILE A 38 6.43 -6.66 1.06
C ILE A 38 7.45 -7.71 0.59
N LEU A 39 7.24 -8.99 0.91
CA LEU A 39 8.12 -10.07 0.49
C LEU A 39 8.24 -10.19 -1.03
N SER A 40 7.13 -9.97 -1.76
CA SER A 40 7.12 -10.01 -3.23
C SER A 40 7.96 -8.91 -3.87
N HIS A 41 8.19 -7.79 -3.19
CA HIS A 41 8.92 -6.62 -3.73
C HIS A 41 10.35 -6.47 -3.15
N MET A 42 10.79 -7.40 -2.29
CA MET A 42 12.12 -7.40 -1.64
C MET A 42 13.30 -7.79 -2.55
N GLY A 43 13.05 -8.19 -3.81
CA GLY A 43 14.09 -8.51 -4.81
C GLY A 43 14.46 -7.33 -5.68
#